data_AF-A0A7K0ZGC5-F1
#
_entry.id   AF-A0A7K0ZGC5-F1
#
_cell.length_a   1.000
_cell.length_b   1.000
_cell.length_c   1.000
_cell.angle_alpha   90.00
_cell.angle_beta   90.00
_cell.angle_gamma   90.00
#
_symmetry.space_group_name_H-M   'P 1'
#
loop_
_entity.id
_entity.type
_entity.pdbx_description
1 polymer ?
#
loop_
_entity_poly.entity_id
_entity_poly.type
_entity_poly.pdbx_seq_one_letter_code
_entity_poly.pdbx_strand_id
1 'polypeptide(L)'
;MGETSAKYLVATDVGGTCTDTVVFTAGEPIHLGKALSTPPNFADGVLDSVRSAAASMGMSLEALLSQTSLFVHGSTVVDNAIFTRGGAQVGLITTEGFEDTILITRGGYGRWGGLTEDRMKNMVHTDRAQSLVSADCIIGVPERTDYKGEAIRALSDDSIERALEQLLARGVDAVAVSFLWSFYNPAHEQQVRTVLERLAPGLYCTLSSDIAPTPGEYERTSTTVINAYAGDIARNYIRSLEALLGGSGYAGPVMIMQGYGGLLPASEAAERAIGMLECGPAAGVIGSRALGEALGQPDVIATDMGGTTFKVSVIQGGQIEYAREPMVDR
;
A
#
# COMPACT_ATOMS: atom_id res chain seq x y z
N MET A 1 8.05 -19.39 -38.53
CA MET A 1 7.35 -19.16 -37.26
C MET A 1 7.91 -17.86 -36.74
N GLY A 2 7.18 -16.76 -36.94
CA GLY A 2 7.67 -15.41 -36.65
C GLY A 2 7.75 -15.20 -35.14
N GLU A 3 8.84 -14.60 -34.67
CA GLU A 3 8.94 -14.07 -33.32
C GLU A 3 7.81 -13.07 -33.09
N THR A 4 6.80 -13.45 -32.31
CA THR A 4 5.86 -12.51 -31.71
C THR A 4 6.65 -11.68 -30.70
N SER A 5 7.31 -10.62 -31.19
CA SER A 5 7.96 -9.65 -30.32
C SER A 5 6.88 -9.02 -29.43
N ALA A 6 6.99 -9.20 -28.13
CA ALA A 6 6.16 -8.48 -27.17
C ALA A 6 6.30 -6.97 -27.43
N LYS A 7 5.18 -6.30 -27.68
CA LYS A 7 5.14 -4.89 -28.11
C LYS A 7 4.12 -4.04 -27.35
N TYR A 8 3.16 -4.67 -26.68
CA TYR A 8 2.08 -3.95 -25.99
C TYR A 8 2.44 -3.65 -24.54
N LEU A 9 2.14 -2.43 -24.10
CA LEU A 9 2.02 -2.08 -22.70
C LEU A 9 0.53 -2.15 -22.33
N VAL A 10 0.20 -2.92 -21.30
CA VAL A 10 -1.17 -3.01 -20.78
C VAL A 10 -1.16 -2.37 -19.40
N ALA A 11 -1.98 -1.35 -19.20
CA ALA A 11 -2.18 -0.70 -17.90
C ALA A 11 -3.62 -0.91 -17.45
N THR A 12 -3.83 -1.19 -16.17
CA THR A 12 -5.16 -1.41 -15.59
C THR A 12 -5.32 -0.63 -14.29
N ASP A 13 -6.54 -0.15 -14.04
CA ASP A 13 -6.90 0.49 -12.78
C ASP A 13 -8.21 -0.11 -12.26
N VAL A 14 -8.17 -0.66 -11.05
CA VAL A 14 -9.31 -1.28 -10.38
C VAL A 14 -9.92 -0.32 -9.38
N GLY A 15 -11.07 0.23 -9.75
CA GLY A 15 -11.95 0.97 -8.84
C GLY A 15 -12.97 0.07 -8.15
N GLY A 16 -13.78 0.67 -7.27
CA GLY A 16 -14.87 -0.04 -6.59
C GLY A 16 -16.02 -0.49 -7.52
N THR A 17 -16.28 0.26 -8.61
CA THR A 17 -17.40 -0.01 -9.52
C THR A 17 -16.96 -0.65 -10.84
N CYS A 18 -15.91 -0.10 -11.45
CA CYS A 18 -15.42 -0.52 -12.76
C CYS A 18 -13.91 -0.74 -12.71
N THR A 19 -13.45 -1.61 -13.59
CA THR A 19 -12.04 -1.82 -13.88
C THR A 19 -11.76 -1.35 -15.30
N ASP A 20 -10.78 -0.46 -15.44
CA ASP A 20 -10.41 0.17 -16.69
C ASP A 20 -9.08 -0.39 -17.20
N THR A 21 -8.96 -0.57 -18.51
CA THR A 21 -7.75 -1.05 -19.18
C THR A 21 -7.35 -0.10 -20.30
N VAL A 22 -6.06 0.17 -20.41
CA VAL A 22 -5.43 0.86 -21.54
C VAL A 22 -4.39 -0.07 -22.16
N VAL A 23 -4.48 -0.26 -23.47
CA VAL A 23 -3.48 -0.98 -24.26
C VAL A 23 -2.81 0.02 -25.19
N PHE A 24 -1.48 0.06 -25.14
CA PHE A 24 -0.67 1.00 -25.90
C PHE A 24 0.54 0.32 -26.53
N THR A 25 0.84 0.70 -27.76
CA THR A 25 2.15 0.47 -28.39
C THR A 25 2.49 1.63 -29.31
N ALA A 26 3.78 1.90 -29.50
CA ALA A 26 4.22 3.05 -30.28
C ALA A 26 3.77 2.93 -31.75
N GLY A 27 3.14 3.98 -32.27
CA GLY A 27 2.68 4.04 -33.66
C GLY A 27 1.34 3.35 -33.94
N GLU A 28 0.70 2.76 -32.94
CA GLU A 28 -0.67 2.23 -33.03
C GLU A 28 -1.65 3.08 -32.21
N PRO A 29 -2.96 3.03 -32.53
CA PRO A 29 -3.98 3.66 -31.68
C PRO A 29 -3.98 3.09 -30.26
N ILE A 30 -4.42 3.91 -29.30
CA ILE A 30 -4.69 3.46 -27.94
C ILE A 30 -6.02 2.70 -27.93
N HIS A 31 -6.03 1.52 -27.31
CA HIS A 31 -7.25 0.73 -27.12
C HIS A 31 -7.67 0.76 -25.65
N LEU A 32 -8.97 0.84 -25.41
CA LEU A 32 -9.56 0.93 -24.08
C LEU A 32 -10.43 -0.30 -23.80
N GLY A 33 -10.34 -0.80 -22.58
CA GLY A 33 -11.21 -1.84 -22.05
C GLY A 33 -11.92 -1.35 -20.80
N LYS A 34 -13.13 -1.86 -20.57
CA LYS A 34 -13.88 -1.58 -19.35
C LYS A 34 -14.71 -2.79 -18.97
N ALA A 35 -14.69 -3.15 -17.70
CA ALA A 35 -15.56 -4.17 -17.13
C ALA A 35 -16.04 -3.73 -15.74
N LEU A 36 -17.06 -4.42 -15.24
CA LEU A 36 -17.46 -4.27 -13.84
C LEU A 36 -16.37 -4.85 -12.94
N SER A 37 -16.11 -4.18 -11.82
CA SER A 37 -15.29 -4.76 -10.75
C SER A 37 -16.03 -5.93 -10.11
N THR A 38 -15.30 -6.95 -9.69
CA THR A 38 -15.86 -8.22 -9.20
C THR A 38 -15.56 -8.45 -7.71
N PRO A 39 -16.03 -7.59 -6.79
CA PRO A 39 -15.75 -7.79 -5.36
C PRO A 39 -16.35 -9.12 -4.86
N PRO A 40 -15.65 -9.88 -3.99
CA PRO A 40 -14.33 -9.57 -3.43
C PRO A 40 -13.15 -9.96 -4.34
N ASN A 41 -13.38 -10.74 -5.41
CA ASN A 41 -12.35 -11.23 -6.32
C ASN A 41 -12.03 -10.23 -7.44
N PHE A 42 -11.46 -9.08 -7.07
CA PHE A 42 -11.17 -7.98 -8.00
C PHE A 42 -10.29 -8.36 -9.22
N ALA A 43 -9.46 -9.39 -9.09
CA ALA A 43 -8.57 -9.83 -10.17
C ALA A 43 -9.32 -10.39 -11.39
N ASP A 44 -10.52 -10.95 -11.20
CA ASP A 44 -11.34 -11.45 -12.32
C ASP A 44 -11.81 -10.28 -13.21
N GLY A 45 -12.25 -9.17 -12.61
CA GLY A 45 -12.65 -7.95 -13.31
C GLY A 45 -11.51 -7.31 -14.11
N VAL A 46 -10.26 -7.51 -13.69
CA VAL A 46 -9.07 -7.13 -14.49
C VAL A 46 -9.04 -7.89 -15.80
N LEU A 47 -9.16 -9.22 -15.76
CA LEU A 47 -9.14 -10.04 -16.97
C LEU A 47 -10.32 -9.74 -17.89
N ASP A 48 -11.50 -9.48 -17.33
CA ASP A 48 -12.67 -9.09 -18.11
C ASP A 48 -12.46 -7.73 -18.81
N SER A 49 -11.83 -6.77 -18.14
CA SER A 49 -11.49 -5.47 -18.72
C SER A 49 -10.43 -5.60 -19.83
N VAL A 50 -9.39 -6.42 -19.62
CA VAL A 50 -8.38 -6.72 -20.64
C VAL A 50 -9.00 -7.46 -21.82
N ARG A 51 -9.92 -8.40 -21.59
CA ARG A 51 -10.67 -9.10 -22.64
C ARG A 51 -11.53 -8.12 -23.46
N SER A 52 -12.15 -7.14 -22.82
CA SER A 52 -12.87 -6.07 -23.51
C SER A 52 -11.95 -5.25 -24.42
N ALA A 53 -10.73 -4.92 -23.96
CA ALA A 53 -9.75 -4.22 -24.80
C ALA A 53 -9.30 -5.09 -25.98
N ALA A 54 -8.97 -6.37 -25.74
CA ALA A 54 -8.58 -7.31 -26.79
C ALA A 54 -9.66 -7.48 -27.87
N ALA A 55 -10.93 -7.56 -27.47
CA ALA A 55 -12.06 -7.65 -28.40
C ALA A 55 -12.12 -6.42 -29.34
N SER A 56 -11.83 -5.22 -28.85
CA SER A 56 -11.76 -3.99 -29.66
C SER A 56 -10.63 -4.02 -30.71
N MET A 57 -9.60 -4.84 -30.47
CA MET A 57 -8.47 -5.07 -31.36
C MET A 57 -8.68 -6.25 -32.32
N GLY A 58 -9.81 -6.97 -32.19
CA GLY A 58 -10.04 -8.23 -32.91
C GLY A 58 -9.11 -9.37 -32.47
N MET A 59 -8.60 -9.30 -31.24
CA MET A 59 -7.68 -10.29 -30.65
C MET A 59 -8.37 -11.11 -29.56
N SER A 60 -7.88 -12.33 -29.31
CA SER A 60 -8.20 -13.03 -28.06
C SER A 60 -7.41 -12.45 -26.90
N LEU A 61 -7.86 -12.73 -25.67
CA LEU A 61 -7.17 -12.35 -24.44
C LEU A 61 -5.73 -12.89 -24.43
N GLU A 62 -5.57 -14.18 -24.75
CA GLU A 62 -4.29 -14.86 -24.74
C GLU A 62 -3.33 -14.27 -25.78
N ALA A 63 -3.83 -13.90 -26.96
CA ALA A 63 -3.03 -13.31 -28.02
C ALA A 63 -2.52 -11.90 -27.66
N LEU A 64 -3.32 -11.12 -26.92
CA LEU A 64 -2.91 -9.82 -26.41
C LEU A 64 -1.86 -9.98 -25.30
N LEU A 65 -2.14 -10.83 -24.32
CA LEU A 65 -1.26 -11.06 -23.17
C LEU A 65 0.09 -11.66 -23.59
N SER A 66 0.12 -12.60 -24.54
CA SER A 66 1.38 -13.16 -25.06
C SER A 66 2.24 -12.14 -25.80
N GLN A 67 1.66 -11.03 -26.26
CA GLN A 67 2.35 -9.93 -26.93
C GLN A 67 2.56 -8.72 -26.00
N THR A 68 2.22 -8.84 -24.72
CA THR A 68 2.39 -7.77 -23.73
C THR A 68 3.79 -7.82 -23.15
N SER A 69 4.55 -6.72 -23.27
CA SER A 69 5.90 -6.60 -22.73
C SER A 69 5.93 -6.11 -21.28
N LEU A 70 4.91 -5.38 -20.84
CA LEU A 70 4.79 -4.83 -19.49
C LEU A 70 3.32 -4.74 -19.10
N PHE A 71 3.01 -5.22 -17.90
CA PHE A 71 1.68 -5.08 -17.31
C PHE A 71 1.78 -4.13 -16.12
N VAL A 72 1.08 -2.99 -16.19
CA VAL A 72 1.01 -1.99 -15.12
C VAL A 72 -0.36 -2.07 -14.45
N HIS A 73 -0.40 -1.99 -13.13
CA HIS A 73 -1.63 -2.20 -12.39
C HIS A 73 -1.77 -1.23 -11.21
N GLY A 74 -2.91 -0.55 -11.13
CA GLY A 74 -3.38 0.19 -9.97
C GLY A 74 -4.64 -0.46 -9.38
N SER A 75 -4.83 -0.32 -8.08
CA SER A 75 -5.97 -0.92 -7.38
C SER A 75 -6.33 -0.16 -6.13
N THR A 76 -7.64 -0.08 -5.87
CA THR A 76 -8.21 0.49 -4.63
C THR A 76 -8.42 -0.54 -3.52
N VAL A 77 -7.88 -1.77 -3.65
CA VAL A 77 -8.08 -2.84 -2.66
C VAL A 77 -7.53 -2.45 -1.27
N VAL A 78 -6.38 -1.79 -1.20
CA VAL A 78 -5.80 -1.31 0.07
C VAL A 78 -6.62 -0.16 0.64
N ASP A 79 -7.01 0.81 -0.20
CA ASP A 79 -7.88 1.92 0.20
C ASP A 79 -9.18 1.40 0.82
N ASN A 80 -9.85 0.47 0.14
CA ASN A 80 -11.11 -0.11 0.62
C ASN A 80 -10.92 -0.84 1.95
N ALA A 81 -9.84 -1.60 2.13
CA ALA A 81 -9.58 -2.31 3.38
C ALA A 81 -9.42 -1.34 4.57
N ILE A 82 -8.73 -0.22 4.36
CA ILE A 82 -8.49 0.80 5.40
C ILE A 82 -9.77 1.58 5.70
N PHE A 83 -10.42 2.15 4.67
CA PHE A 83 -11.59 3.01 4.86
C PHE A 83 -12.82 2.26 5.39
N THR A 84 -12.97 0.97 5.06
CA THR A 84 -14.06 0.12 5.60
C THR A 84 -13.70 -0.58 6.90
N ARG A 85 -12.45 -0.42 7.38
CA ARG A 85 -11.89 -1.15 8.52
C ARG A 85 -12.08 -2.67 8.42
N GLY A 86 -11.86 -3.20 7.23
CA GLY A 86 -11.96 -4.63 6.89
C GLY A 86 -10.61 -5.35 6.77
N GLY A 87 -9.54 -4.78 7.33
CA GLY A 87 -8.20 -5.39 7.33
C GLY A 87 -7.94 -6.35 8.49
N ALA A 88 -6.69 -6.79 8.60
CA ALA A 88 -6.20 -7.77 9.57
C ALA A 88 -6.32 -7.29 11.03
N GLN A 89 -6.55 -8.21 11.98
CA GLN A 89 -6.35 -7.91 13.38
C GLN A 89 -4.84 -7.83 13.67
N VAL A 90 -4.30 -6.62 13.82
CA VAL A 90 -2.85 -6.40 13.98
C VAL A 90 -2.43 -6.48 15.45
N GLY A 91 -1.35 -7.22 15.72
CA GLY A 91 -0.56 -7.12 16.94
C GLY A 91 0.65 -6.21 16.75
N LEU A 92 0.94 -5.33 17.72
CA LEU A 92 2.11 -4.46 17.70
C LEU A 92 3.12 -4.91 18.77
N ILE A 93 4.34 -5.22 18.34
CA ILE A 93 5.50 -5.40 19.21
C ILE A 93 6.33 -4.11 19.18
N THR A 94 6.59 -3.54 20.35
CA THR A 94 7.36 -2.30 20.48
C THR A 94 8.30 -2.34 21.68
N THR A 95 9.11 -1.29 21.85
CA THR A 95 10.04 -1.16 22.96
C THR A 95 9.27 -1.06 24.28
N GLU A 96 9.66 -1.83 25.31
CA GLU A 96 9.07 -1.75 26.65
C GLU A 96 9.02 -0.30 27.17
N GLY A 97 7.84 0.13 27.64
CA GLY A 97 7.56 1.49 28.08
C GLY A 97 7.16 2.48 26.98
N PHE A 98 7.04 2.02 25.72
CA PHE A 98 6.62 2.81 24.56
C PHE A 98 5.31 2.29 23.93
N GLU A 99 4.58 1.42 24.61
CA GLU A 99 3.33 0.78 24.15
C GLU A 99 2.26 1.82 23.78
N ASP A 100 2.11 2.86 24.61
CA ASP A 100 1.08 3.88 24.42
C ASP A 100 1.43 4.90 23.31
N THR A 101 2.61 4.83 22.69
CA THR A 101 3.07 5.80 21.67
C THR A 101 2.03 6.00 20.56
N ILE A 102 1.50 4.90 20.01
CA ILE A 102 0.52 4.94 18.92
C ILE A 102 -0.85 5.44 19.40
N LEU A 103 -1.21 5.23 20.67
CA LEU A 103 -2.48 5.65 21.27
C LEU A 103 -2.46 7.12 21.70
N ILE A 104 -1.30 7.62 22.12
CA ILE A 104 -1.08 9.00 22.53
C ILE A 104 -1.06 9.93 21.32
N THR A 105 -0.67 9.46 20.13
CA THR A 105 -0.71 10.21 18.85
C THR A 105 0.02 11.56 18.90
N ARG A 106 1.21 11.57 19.53
CA ARG A 106 1.99 12.79 19.83
C ARG A 106 1.18 13.85 20.59
N GLY A 107 0.31 13.38 21.49
CA GLY A 107 -0.51 14.20 22.38
C GLY A 107 -1.70 14.81 21.66
N GLY A 108 -1.59 16.09 21.35
CA GLY A 108 -2.66 16.83 20.72
C GLY A 108 -2.64 16.77 19.19
N TYR A 109 -1.49 16.48 18.57
CA TYR A 109 -1.37 16.33 17.12
C TYR A 109 -2.44 15.38 16.55
N GLY A 110 -2.65 14.22 17.17
CA GLY A 110 -3.70 13.29 16.74
C GLY A 110 -5.12 13.84 16.83
N ARG A 111 -5.42 14.84 17.68
CA ARG A 111 -6.76 15.46 17.77
C ARG A 111 -7.05 16.47 16.66
N TRP A 112 -6.04 17.12 16.08
CA TRP A 112 -6.26 18.15 15.06
C TRP A 112 -5.58 17.94 13.69
N GLY A 113 -4.52 17.14 13.59
CA GLY A 113 -3.67 17.06 12.39
C GLY A 113 -4.34 16.48 11.13
N GLY A 114 -4.73 17.33 10.17
CA GLY A 114 -5.46 16.95 8.96
C GLY A 114 -6.94 17.35 8.98
N LEU A 115 -7.39 18.03 10.04
CA LEU A 115 -8.65 18.76 10.03
C LEU A 115 -8.50 20.11 9.31
N THR A 116 -9.60 20.64 8.79
CA THR A 116 -9.67 22.02 8.30
C THR A 116 -9.46 23.02 9.44
N GLU A 117 -9.01 24.24 9.13
CA GLU A 117 -8.74 25.26 10.15
C GLU A 117 -9.93 25.52 11.09
N ASP A 118 -11.14 25.54 10.55
CA ASP A 118 -12.37 25.75 11.33
C ASP A 118 -12.59 24.62 12.34
N ARG A 119 -12.43 23.37 11.91
CA ARG A 119 -12.54 22.18 12.77
C ARG A 119 -11.44 22.13 13.83
N MET A 120 -10.21 22.54 13.50
CA MET A 120 -9.10 22.61 14.47
C MET A 120 -9.39 23.59 15.62
N LYS A 121 -10.04 24.72 15.33
CA LYS A 121 -10.41 25.75 16.34
C LYS A 121 -11.55 25.27 17.27
N ASN A 122 -12.26 24.21 16.90
CA ASN A 122 -13.37 23.67 17.66
C ASN A 122 -12.93 22.54 18.63
N MET A 123 -12.17 22.90 19.67
CA MET A 123 -11.50 21.95 20.58
C MET A 123 -12.44 20.95 21.29
N VAL A 124 -13.71 21.32 21.49
CA VAL A 124 -14.72 20.46 22.13
C VAL A 124 -15.26 19.37 21.19
N HIS A 125 -15.09 19.54 19.87
CA HIS A 125 -15.55 18.62 18.83
C HIS A 125 -14.39 17.97 18.05
N THR A 126 -13.15 18.13 18.51
CA THR A 126 -12.00 17.38 17.99
C THR A 126 -11.77 16.13 18.82
N ASP A 127 -11.41 15.03 18.18
CA ASP A 127 -11.01 13.79 18.87
C ASP A 127 -9.89 13.08 18.10
N ARG A 128 -9.25 12.10 18.73
CA ARG A 128 -8.25 11.24 18.09
C ARG A 128 -8.94 10.27 17.13
N ALA A 129 -8.30 9.99 16.00
CA ALA A 129 -8.73 8.91 15.13
C ALA A 129 -8.64 7.57 15.88
N GLN A 130 -9.57 6.67 15.58
CA GLN A 130 -9.56 5.34 16.17
C GLN A 130 -8.36 4.55 15.63
N SER A 131 -7.51 4.06 16.55
CA SER A 131 -6.34 3.23 16.22
C SER A 131 -6.74 1.97 15.44
N LEU A 132 -5.92 1.56 14.48
CA LEU A 132 -6.05 0.29 13.76
C LEU A 132 -5.56 -0.92 14.59
N VAL A 133 -4.81 -0.66 15.66
CA VAL A 133 -4.40 -1.67 16.64
C VAL A 133 -5.15 -1.45 17.96
N SER A 134 -5.73 -2.52 18.50
CA SER A 134 -6.35 -2.51 19.83
C SER A 134 -5.27 -2.34 20.90
N ALA A 135 -5.56 -1.60 21.98
CA ALA A 135 -4.62 -1.44 23.10
C ALA A 135 -4.20 -2.80 23.70
N ASP A 136 -5.15 -3.74 23.77
CA ASP A 136 -4.89 -5.11 24.21
C ASP A 136 -4.06 -5.90 23.20
N CYS A 137 -3.66 -5.38 22.04
CA CYS A 137 -2.80 -6.05 21.07
C CYS A 137 -1.43 -5.36 20.94
N ILE A 138 -1.06 -4.50 21.90
CA ILE A 138 0.24 -3.85 21.96
C ILE A 138 1.07 -4.50 23.06
N ILE A 139 2.25 -5.01 22.72
CA ILE A 139 3.17 -5.65 23.66
C ILE A 139 4.52 -4.94 23.61
N GLY A 140 4.95 -4.42 24.76
CA GLY A 140 6.31 -3.97 24.98
C GLY A 140 7.24 -5.16 25.24
N VAL A 141 8.37 -5.18 24.55
CA VAL A 141 9.41 -6.18 24.73
C VAL A 141 10.63 -5.53 25.40
N PRO A 142 11.29 -6.22 26.34
CA PRO A 142 12.47 -5.72 27.04
C PRO A 142 13.71 -5.62 26.14
N GLU A 143 13.74 -4.67 25.20
CA GLU A 143 14.92 -4.32 24.41
C GLU A 143 15.22 -2.82 24.48
N ARG A 144 16.45 -2.41 24.13
CA ARG A 144 16.78 -1.00 23.95
C ARG A 144 17.98 -0.80 23.06
N THR A 145 17.82 0.04 22.05
CA THR A 145 18.90 0.58 21.22
C THR A 145 19.00 2.09 21.45
N ASP A 146 20.21 2.62 21.47
CA ASP A 146 20.47 4.05 21.63
C ASP A 146 20.55 4.81 20.30
N TYR A 147 20.76 6.12 20.37
CA TYR A 147 20.85 6.99 19.20
C TYR A 147 22.08 6.77 18.32
N LYS A 148 23.07 6.01 18.81
CA LYS A 148 24.27 5.59 18.08
C LYS A 148 24.14 4.17 17.54
N GLY A 149 22.98 3.53 17.72
CA GLY A 149 22.75 2.14 17.32
C GLY A 149 23.32 1.10 18.28
N GLU A 150 23.81 1.49 19.46
CA GLU A 150 24.31 0.55 20.46
C GLU A 150 23.16 -0.09 21.23
N ALA A 151 23.16 -1.43 21.32
CA ALA A 151 22.18 -2.17 22.10
C ALA A 151 22.48 -2.01 23.60
N ILE A 152 21.76 -1.09 24.26
CA ILE A 152 21.83 -0.88 25.73
C ILE A 152 21.20 -2.08 26.47
N ARG A 153 20.13 -2.64 25.91
CA ARG A 153 19.47 -3.84 26.42
C ARG A 153 19.25 -4.80 25.27
N ALA A 154 19.95 -5.94 25.33
CA ALA A 154 19.84 -6.99 24.32
C ALA A 154 18.44 -7.60 24.31
N LEU A 155 17.95 -7.91 23.11
CA LEU A 155 16.70 -8.63 22.92
C LEU A 155 16.90 -10.15 23.11
N SER A 156 16.07 -10.77 23.95
CA SER A 156 16.12 -12.22 24.19
C SER A 156 15.03 -12.96 23.41
N ASP A 157 15.35 -14.16 22.90
CA ASP A 157 14.37 -15.02 22.22
C ASP A 157 13.16 -15.28 23.13
N ASP A 158 13.36 -15.66 24.40
CA ASP A 158 12.27 -15.88 25.37
C ASP A 158 11.30 -14.70 25.48
N SER A 159 11.80 -13.46 25.41
CA SER A 159 10.93 -12.29 25.46
C SER A 159 10.12 -12.09 24.19
N ILE A 160 10.69 -12.43 23.03
CA ILE A 160 9.98 -12.41 21.75
C ILE A 160 8.91 -13.49 21.73
N GLU A 161 9.27 -14.72 22.14
CA GLU A 161 8.36 -15.87 22.14
C GLU A 161 7.14 -15.59 23.03
N ARG A 162 7.34 -15.09 24.26
CA ARG A 162 6.23 -14.68 25.14
C ARG A 162 5.35 -13.58 24.56
N ALA A 163 5.92 -12.63 23.82
CA ALA A 163 5.15 -11.57 23.19
C ALA A 163 4.29 -12.11 22.05
N LEU A 164 4.87 -12.96 21.21
CA LEU A 164 4.17 -13.62 20.10
C LEU A 164 3.07 -14.55 20.60
N GLU A 165 3.33 -15.37 21.63
CA GLU A 165 2.32 -16.24 22.24
C GLU A 165 1.12 -15.45 22.77
N GLN A 166 1.35 -14.29 23.41
CA GLN A 166 0.28 -13.41 23.87
C GLN A 166 -0.54 -12.85 22.72
N LEU A 167 0.11 -12.39 21.63
CA LEU A 167 -0.59 -11.86 20.47
C LEU A 167 -1.39 -12.96 19.75
N LEU A 168 -0.81 -14.15 19.57
CA LEU A 168 -1.48 -15.30 18.97
C LEU A 168 -2.70 -15.74 19.79
N ALA A 169 -2.58 -15.76 21.13
CA ALA A 169 -3.70 -16.06 22.01
C ALA A 169 -4.85 -15.04 21.91
N ARG A 170 -4.57 -13.82 21.43
CA ARG A 170 -5.56 -12.76 21.18
C ARG A 170 -6.12 -12.79 19.75
N GLY A 171 -5.69 -13.74 18.92
CA GLY A 171 -6.21 -13.95 17.57
C GLY A 171 -5.73 -12.92 16.55
N VAL A 172 -4.50 -12.42 16.66
CA VAL A 172 -3.96 -11.52 15.63
C VAL A 172 -3.71 -12.26 14.31
N ASP A 173 -4.02 -11.60 13.20
CA ASP A 173 -3.78 -12.10 11.83
C ASP A 173 -2.43 -11.61 11.29
N ALA A 174 -1.92 -10.50 11.81
CA ALA A 174 -0.66 -9.89 11.38
C ALA A 174 0.09 -9.24 12.55
N VAL A 175 1.42 -9.13 12.42
CA VAL A 175 2.30 -8.50 13.40
C VAL A 175 3.04 -7.30 12.78
N ALA A 176 2.97 -6.17 13.47
CA ALA A 176 3.82 -5.01 13.24
C ALA A 176 4.91 -4.97 14.33
N VAL A 177 6.16 -4.70 13.94
CA VAL A 177 7.28 -4.54 14.87
C VAL A 177 7.87 -3.15 14.69
N SER A 178 7.89 -2.35 15.76
CA SER A 178 8.45 -1.00 15.73
C SER A 178 9.22 -0.72 17.02
N PHE A 179 10.55 -0.88 16.94
CA PHE A 179 11.46 -0.54 18.03
C PHE A 179 12.00 0.88 17.87
N LEU A 180 12.41 1.49 18.98
CA LEU A 180 13.14 2.75 18.92
C LEU A 180 14.50 2.55 18.25
N TRP A 181 14.89 3.50 17.42
CA TRP A 181 16.16 3.50 16.68
C TRP A 181 16.34 2.33 15.70
N SER A 182 15.28 1.58 15.38
CA SER A 182 15.33 0.48 14.41
C SER A 182 15.70 0.93 12.99
N PHE A 183 15.34 2.16 12.61
CA PHE A 183 15.78 2.77 11.36
C PHE A 183 17.31 2.96 11.24
N TYR A 184 18.00 2.97 12.39
CA TYR A 184 19.45 3.11 12.44
C TYR A 184 20.14 1.76 12.67
N ASN A 185 19.60 0.93 13.59
CA ASN A 185 20.04 -0.45 13.80
C ASN A 185 18.83 -1.40 13.83
N PRO A 186 18.58 -2.16 12.74
CA PRO A 186 17.40 -3.01 12.60
C PRO A 186 17.53 -4.38 13.27
N ALA A 187 18.67 -4.70 13.90
CA ALA A 187 19.01 -6.06 14.33
C ALA A 187 17.94 -6.70 15.24
N HIS A 188 17.38 -5.95 16.20
CA HIS A 188 16.33 -6.47 17.07
C HIS A 188 15.02 -6.75 16.32
N GLU A 189 14.62 -5.90 15.36
CA GLU A 189 13.43 -6.15 14.55
C GLU A 189 13.60 -7.40 13.67
N GLN A 190 14.79 -7.58 13.08
CA GLN A 190 15.14 -8.76 12.30
C GLN A 190 15.16 -10.04 13.15
N GLN A 191 15.59 -9.95 14.40
CA GLN A 191 15.51 -11.06 15.35
C GLN A 191 14.05 -11.45 15.64
N VAL A 192 13.14 -10.48 15.80
CA VAL A 192 11.70 -10.77 15.94
C VAL A 192 11.16 -11.52 14.73
N ARG A 193 11.49 -11.08 13.50
CA ARG A 193 11.10 -11.79 12.27
C ARG A 193 11.59 -13.23 12.27
N THR A 194 12.85 -13.47 12.63
CA THR A 194 13.45 -14.81 12.67
C THR A 194 12.72 -15.74 13.64
N VAL A 195 12.36 -15.24 14.83
CA VAL A 195 11.61 -16.03 15.83
C VAL A 195 10.16 -16.25 15.39
N LEU A 196 9.52 -15.25 14.79
CA LEU A 196 8.16 -15.36 14.26
C LEU A 196 8.07 -16.42 13.16
N GLU A 197 9.03 -16.47 12.24
CA GLU A 197 9.09 -17.49 11.18
C GLU A 197 9.20 -18.92 11.75
N ARG A 198 9.82 -19.09 12.92
CA ARG A 198 9.91 -20.37 13.64
C ARG A 198 8.62 -20.74 14.35
N LEU A 199 7.97 -19.80 15.03
CA LEU A 199 6.81 -20.05 15.89
C LEU A 199 5.47 -20.06 15.14
N ALA A 200 5.29 -19.15 14.19
CA ALA A 200 4.04 -18.95 13.46
C ALA A 200 4.33 -18.77 11.96
N PRO A 201 4.83 -19.82 11.27
CA PRO A 201 5.14 -19.73 9.86
C PRO A 201 3.87 -19.38 9.06
N GLY A 202 3.94 -18.28 8.30
CA GLY A 202 2.85 -17.79 7.45
C GLY A 202 2.13 -16.56 7.99
N LEU A 203 2.28 -16.23 9.28
CA LEU A 203 1.75 -14.99 9.85
C LEU A 203 2.43 -13.78 9.19
N TYR A 204 1.64 -12.81 8.73
CA TYR A 204 2.18 -11.63 8.07
C TYR A 204 2.95 -10.76 9.09
N CYS A 205 4.18 -10.39 8.76
CA CYS A 205 5.03 -9.60 9.65
C CYS A 205 5.64 -8.41 8.92
N THR A 206 5.42 -7.22 9.46
CA THR A 206 6.01 -5.97 8.98
C THR A 206 7.01 -5.43 10.00
N LEU A 207 8.24 -5.18 9.56
CA LEU A 207 9.24 -4.47 10.35
C LEU A 207 9.25 -2.99 9.97
N SER A 208 9.31 -2.12 10.97
CA SER A 208 9.32 -0.69 10.74
C SER A 208 10.58 -0.22 10.00
N SER A 209 11.70 -0.90 10.20
CA SER A 209 12.96 -0.71 9.48
C SER A 209 12.90 -1.08 7.99
N ASP A 210 11.98 -1.95 7.57
CA ASP A 210 11.82 -2.34 6.16
C ASP A 210 10.87 -1.41 5.40
N ILE A 211 9.89 -0.83 6.09
CA ILE A 211 8.82 -0.01 5.49
C ILE A 211 9.09 1.48 5.58
N ALA A 212 9.47 1.97 6.76
CA ALA A 212 9.66 3.39 7.02
C ALA A 212 10.91 3.62 7.89
N PRO A 213 12.13 3.39 7.34
CA PRO A 213 13.39 3.58 8.07
C PRO A 213 13.73 5.08 8.24
N THR A 214 12.86 5.81 8.93
CA THR A 214 13.00 7.24 9.21
C THR A 214 12.81 7.54 10.71
N PRO A 215 13.40 8.65 11.20
CA PRO A 215 13.11 9.16 12.55
C PRO A 215 11.63 9.53 12.73
N GLY A 216 11.15 9.52 13.96
CA GLY A 216 9.74 9.74 14.31
C GLY A 216 9.04 8.43 14.66
N GLU A 217 8.97 8.12 15.94
CA GLU A 217 8.42 6.86 16.45
C GLU A 217 6.92 6.69 16.16
N TYR A 218 6.14 7.77 16.21
CA TYR A 218 4.69 7.69 15.97
C TYR A 218 4.39 7.42 14.49
N GLU A 219 4.94 8.24 13.58
CA GLU A 219 4.71 8.15 12.14
C GLU A 219 5.22 6.81 11.59
N ARG A 220 6.41 6.37 12.03
CA ARG A 220 6.97 5.07 11.66
C ARG A 220 6.12 3.91 12.17
N THR A 221 5.68 3.94 13.43
CA THR A 221 4.82 2.89 14.00
C THR A 221 3.46 2.86 13.31
N SER A 222 2.85 4.02 13.07
CA SER A 222 1.57 4.14 12.36
C SER A 222 1.66 3.55 10.95
N THR A 223 2.69 3.92 10.19
CA THR A 223 2.95 3.37 8.83
C THR A 223 3.12 1.86 8.86
N THR A 224 3.87 1.34 9.85
CA THR A 224 4.10 -0.10 10.03
C THR A 224 2.81 -0.85 10.34
N VAL A 225 1.96 -0.28 11.21
CA VAL A 225 0.65 -0.85 11.56
C VAL A 225 -0.29 -0.83 10.35
N ILE A 226 -0.37 0.27 9.59
CA ILE A 226 -1.22 0.32 8.40
C ILE A 226 -0.75 -0.71 7.35
N ASN A 227 0.56 -0.88 7.16
CA ASN A 227 1.08 -1.90 6.26
C ASN A 227 0.75 -3.32 6.73
N ALA A 228 0.89 -3.62 8.02
CA ALA A 228 0.49 -4.91 8.59
C ALA A 228 -1.02 -5.16 8.46
N TYR A 229 -1.83 -4.11 8.61
CA TYR A 229 -3.29 -4.16 8.52
C TYR A 229 -3.79 -4.54 7.12
N ALA A 230 -3.16 -4.00 6.06
CA ALA A 230 -3.55 -4.24 4.67
C ALA A 230 -2.67 -5.29 3.94
N GLY A 231 -1.58 -5.74 4.58
CA GLY A 231 -0.54 -6.56 3.97
C GLY A 231 -1.04 -7.86 3.35
N ASP A 232 -1.78 -8.65 4.11
CA ASP A 232 -2.32 -9.93 3.63
C ASP A 232 -3.31 -9.77 2.48
N ILE A 233 -4.12 -8.73 2.52
CA ILE A 233 -5.08 -8.42 1.46
C ILE A 233 -4.32 -8.09 0.17
N ALA A 234 -3.33 -7.20 0.24
CA ALA A 234 -2.50 -6.84 -0.91
C ALA A 234 -1.74 -8.05 -1.47
N ARG A 235 -1.12 -8.84 -0.59
CA ARG A 235 -0.37 -10.05 -0.94
C ARG A 235 -1.23 -11.08 -1.66
N ASN A 236 -2.41 -11.39 -1.13
CA ASN A 236 -3.33 -12.35 -1.74
C ASN A 236 -3.88 -11.83 -3.08
N TYR A 237 -4.20 -10.54 -3.14
CA TYR A 237 -4.68 -9.90 -4.36
C TYR A 237 -3.65 -9.96 -5.49
N ILE A 238 -2.41 -9.53 -5.22
CA ILE A 238 -1.32 -9.52 -6.21
C ILE A 238 -1.02 -10.94 -6.68
N ARG A 239 -0.94 -11.92 -5.77
CA ARG A 239 -0.72 -13.33 -6.14
C ARG A 239 -1.83 -13.87 -7.04
N SER A 240 -3.08 -13.54 -6.74
CA SER A 240 -4.24 -13.92 -7.57
C SER A 240 -4.12 -13.32 -8.97
N LEU A 241 -3.78 -12.03 -9.06
CA LEU A 241 -3.58 -11.35 -10.34
C LEU A 241 -2.45 -12.00 -11.16
N GLU A 242 -1.28 -12.24 -10.56
CA GLU A 242 -0.15 -12.89 -11.24
C GLU A 242 -0.52 -14.29 -11.74
N ALA A 243 -1.22 -15.08 -10.92
CA ALA A 243 -1.67 -16.42 -11.31
C ALA A 243 -2.66 -16.40 -12.48
N LEU A 244 -3.62 -15.47 -12.46
CA LEU A 244 -4.60 -15.33 -13.54
C LEU A 244 -3.97 -14.83 -14.85
N LEU A 245 -3.06 -13.85 -14.76
CA LEU A 245 -2.30 -13.37 -15.92
C LEU A 245 -1.42 -14.48 -16.51
N GLY A 246 -0.69 -15.21 -15.66
CA GLY A 246 0.14 -16.35 -16.07
C GLY A 246 -0.68 -17.47 -16.72
N GLY A 247 -1.82 -17.82 -16.11
CA GLY A 247 -2.77 -18.80 -16.68
C GLY A 247 -3.39 -18.38 -18.01
N SER A 248 -3.39 -17.08 -18.31
CA SER A 248 -3.91 -16.50 -19.55
C SER A 248 -2.82 -16.21 -20.60
N GLY A 249 -1.59 -16.68 -20.40
CA GLY A 249 -0.50 -16.59 -21.38
C GLY A 249 0.42 -15.36 -21.23
N TYR A 250 0.27 -14.57 -20.16
CA TYR A 250 1.23 -13.50 -19.85
C TYR A 250 2.48 -14.07 -19.16
N ALA A 251 3.67 -13.66 -19.61
CA ALA A 251 4.94 -14.09 -19.04
C ALA A 251 5.89 -12.93 -18.69
N GLY A 252 5.41 -11.70 -18.80
CA GLY A 252 6.21 -10.49 -18.54
C GLY A 252 6.16 -10.02 -17.07
N PRO A 253 6.83 -8.90 -16.77
CA PRO A 253 6.80 -8.28 -15.45
C PRO A 253 5.48 -7.57 -15.14
N VAL A 254 4.86 -7.91 -14.00
CA VAL A 254 3.74 -7.16 -13.41
C VAL A 254 4.28 -6.07 -12.49
N MET A 255 3.92 -4.82 -12.79
CA MET A 255 4.33 -3.63 -12.05
C MET A 255 3.11 -2.97 -11.39
N ILE A 256 3.22 -2.68 -10.11
CA ILE A 256 2.17 -2.08 -9.29
C ILE A 256 2.44 -0.60 -9.10
N MET A 257 1.44 0.22 -9.43
CA MET A 257 1.45 1.65 -9.22
C MET A 257 1.52 1.99 -7.72
N GLN A 258 2.34 2.99 -7.37
CA GLN A 258 2.46 3.49 -6.00
C GLN A 258 1.78 4.84 -5.83
N GLY A 259 1.17 5.09 -4.67
CA GLY A 259 0.52 6.35 -4.30
C GLY A 259 1.47 7.54 -4.22
N TYR A 260 2.75 7.29 -3.95
CA TYR A 260 3.79 8.31 -4.00
C TYR A 260 4.41 8.48 -5.41
N GLY A 261 3.83 7.83 -6.42
CA GLY A 261 4.34 7.84 -7.79
C GLY A 261 5.40 6.77 -8.06
N GLY A 262 5.46 6.33 -9.32
CA GLY A 262 6.37 5.26 -9.76
C GLY A 262 5.75 3.87 -9.64
N LEU A 263 6.57 2.86 -9.95
CA LEU A 263 6.16 1.48 -10.09
C LEU A 263 7.07 0.57 -9.26
N LEU A 264 6.48 -0.43 -8.60
CA LEU A 264 7.23 -1.53 -7.97
C LEU A 264 6.87 -2.86 -8.61
N PRO A 265 7.79 -3.83 -8.71
CA PRO A 265 7.43 -5.19 -9.07
C PRO A 265 6.37 -5.75 -8.12
N ALA A 266 5.45 -6.57 -8.64
CA ALA A 266 4.39 -7.23 -7.88
C ALA A 266 4.88 -7.91 -6.59
N SER A 267 6.00 -8.64 -6.66
CA SER A 267 6.60 -9.31 -5.51
C SER A 267 7.02 -8.36 -4.38
N GLU A 268 7.44 -7.13 -4.72
CA GLU A 268 7.89 -6.14 -3.74
C GLU A 268 6.71 -5.32 -3.21
N ALA A 269 5.74 -4.98 -4.08
CA ALA A 269 4.52 -4.30 -3.68
C ALA A 269 3.67 -5.15 -2.72
N ALA A 270 3.69 -6.47 -2.85
CA ALA A 270 2.99 -7.40 -1.96
C ALA A 270 3.44 -7.32 -0.49
N GLU A 271 4.67 -6.89 -0.23
CA GLU A 271 5.21 -6.70 1.13
C GLU A 271 5.09 -5.24 1.61
N ARG A 272 4.75 -4.31 0.70
CA ARG A 272 4.63 -2.87 0.95
C ARG A 272 3.24 -2.33 0.58
N ALA A 273 2.19 -2.98 1.11
CA ALA A 273 0.80 -2.61 0.89
C ALA A 273 0.51 -1.11 1.09
N ILE A 274 1.15 -0.46 2.06
CA ILE A 274 0.98 0.99 2.29
C ILE A 274 1.28 1.84 1.04
N GLY A 275 2.22 1.41 0.20
CA GLY A 275 2.58 2.12 -1.03
C GLY A 275 1.48 2.08 -2.09
N MET A 276 0.55 1.12 -2.01
CA MET A 276 -0.58 1.00 -2.95
C MET A 276 -1.74 1.94 -2.62
N LEU A 277 -1.76 2.50 -1.41
CA LEU A 277 -2.78 3.46 -0.99
C LEU A 277 -2.79 4.65 -1.95
N GLU A 278 -3.96 5.04 -2.44
CA GLU A 278 -4.15 6.17 -3.37
C GLU A 278 -3.33 6.06 -4.67
N CYS A 279 -2.99 4.85 -5.13
CA CYS A 279 -2.18 4.65 -6.34
C CYS A 279 -2.87 5.07 -7.65
N GLY A 280 -4.18 4.85 -7.79
CA GLY A 280 -4.95 5.28 -8.97
C GLY A 280 -4.94 6.79 -9.18
N PRO A 281 -5.30 7.59 -8.16
CA PRO A 281 -5.22 9.05 -8.22
C PRO A 281 -3.81 9.56 -8.49
N ALA A 282 -2.78 8.95 -7.88
CA ALA A 282 -1.39 9.30 -8.18
C ALA A 282 -1.05 9.10 -9.67
N ALA A 283 -1.52 8.01 -10.29
CA ALA A 283 -1.37 7.78 -11.72
C ALA A 283 -2.13 8.84 -12.55
N GLY A 284 -3.34 9.20 -12.12
CA GLY A 284 -4.13 10.26 -12.74
C GLY A 284 -3.43 11.62 -12.73
N VAL A 285 -2.76 11.98 -11.63
CA VAL A 285 -1.95 13.21 -11.54
C VAL A 285 -0.73 13.14 -12.45
N ILE A 286 -0.03 12.01 -12.50
CA ILE A 286 1.11 11.81 -13.41
C ILE A 286 0.67 11.92 -14.87
N GLY A 287 -0.46 11.31 -15.24
CA GLY A 287 -1.05 11.44 -16.57
C GLY A 287 -1.46 12.88 -16.89
N SER A 288 -2.06 13.58 -15.92
CA SER A 288 -2.45 14.99 -16.06
C SER A 288 -1.23 15.90 -16.28
N ARG A 289 -0.12 15.63 -15.60
CA ARG A 289 1.16 16.34 -15.81
C ARG A 289 1.68 16.11 -17.22
N ALA A 290 1.72 14.86 -17.68
CA ALA A 290 2.18 14.54 -19.04
C ALA A 290 1.31 15.21 -20.12
N LEU A 291 -0.01 15.24 -19.92
CA LEU A 291 -0.93 15.95 -20.81
C LEU A 291 -0.72 17.47 -20.75
N GLY A 292 -0.52 18.04 -19.56
CA GLY A 292 -0.19 19.45 -19.37
C GLY A 292 1.08 19.85 -20.12
N GLU A 293 2.16 19.06 -20.00
CA GLU A 293 3.41 19.25 -20.74
C GLU A 293 3.19 19.24 -22.26
N ALA A 294 2.41 18.28 -22.78
CA ALA A 294 2.10 18.18 -24.20
C ALA A 294 1.25 19.36 -24.72
N LEU A 295 0.41 19.96 -23.87
CA LEU A 295 -0.43 21.11 -24.19
C LEU A 295 0.25 22.46 -23.90
N GLY A 296 1.47 22.47 -23.36
CA GLY A 296 2.14 23.68 -22.92
C GLY A 296 1.46 24.36 -21.72
N GLN A 297 0.76 23.60 -20.89
CA GLN A 297 0.05 24.04 -19.69
C GLN A 297 0.78 23.53 -18.43
N PRO A 298 1.64 24.34 -17.81
CA PRO A 298 2.42 23.91 -16.65
C PRO A 298 1.62 23.90 -15.34
N ASP A 299 0.49 24.61 -15.28
CA ASP A 299 -0.36 24.70 -14.10
C ASP A 299 -1.69 23.97 -14.37
N VAL A 300 -1.97 22.92 -13.61
CA VAL A 300 -3.12 22.03 -13.83
C VAL A 300 -3.79 21.70 -12.50
N ILE A 301 -5.13 21.81 -12.47
CA ILE A 301 -5.94 21.24 -11.40
C ILE A 301 -6.52 19.93 -11.92
N ALA A 302 -6.05 18.81 -11.39
CA ALA A 302 -6.55 17.49 -11.71
C ALA A 302 -7.70 17.15 -10.75
N THR A 303 -8.86 16.79 -11.30
CA THR A 303 -10.02 16.38 -10.51
C THR A 303 -10.53 15.04 -11.01
N ASP A 304 -10.73 14.10 -10.09
CA ASP A 304 -11.34 12.80 -10.37
C ASP A 304 -12.62 12.64 -9.55
N MET A 305 -13.72 12.38 -10.25
CA MET A 305 -15.03 12.20 -9.64
C MET A 305 -15.50 10.76 -9.87
N GLY A 306 -15.39 9.95 -8.82
CA GLY A 306 -15.95 8.62 -8.77
C GLY A 306 -17.41 8.61 -8.27
N GLY A 307 -17.97 7.41 -8.09
CA GLY A 307 -19.32 7.24 -7.54
C GLY A 307 -19.44 7.61 -6.04
N THR A 308 -18.32 7.60 -5.31
CA THR A 308 -18.29 7.77 -3.85
C THR A 308 -17.35 8.89 -3.40
N THR A 309 -16.32 9.21 -4.18
CA THR A 309 -15.25 10.13 -3.80
C THR A 309 -15.01 11.19 -4.86
N PHE A 310 -14.60 12.38 -4.42
CA PHE A 310 -14.09 13.44 -5.27
C PHE A 310 -12.66 13.77 -4.83
N LYS A 311 -11.70 13.61 -5.75
CA LYS A 311 -10.27 13.77 -5.48
C LYS A 311 -9.74 14.94 -6.29
N VAL A 312 -8.85 15.73 -5.67
CA VAL A 312 -8.25 16.93 -6.27
C VAL A 312 -6.76 16.93 -6.02
N SER A 313 -5.99 17.28 -7.04
CA SER A 313 -4.56 17.53 -6.93
C SER A 313 -4.17 18.74 -7.80
N VAL A 314 -3.07 19.39 -7.44
CA VAL A 314 -2.55 20.57 -8.10
C VAL A 314 -1.15 20.28 -8.62
N ILE A 315 -0.94 20.61 -9.89
CA ILE A 315 0.37 20.65 -10.54
C ILE A 315 0.69 22.12 -10.76
N GLN A 316 1.85 22.57 -10.30
CA GLN A 316 2.28 23.96 -10.41
C GLN A 316 3.67 24.00 -11.06
N GLY A 317 3.82 24.79 -12.13
CA GLY A 317 5.09 24.88 -12.85
C GLY A 317 5.59 23.54 -13.40
N GLY A 318 4.69 22.61 -13.73
CA GLY A 318 5.00 21.25 -14.15
C GLY A 318 5.48 20.32 -13.03
N GLN A 319 5.41 20.76 -11.77
CA GLN A 319 5.83 19.98 -10.60
C GLN A 319 4.63 19.45 -9.83
N ILE A 320 4.73 18.20 -9.39
CA ILE A 320 3.79 17.57 -8.46
C ILE A 320 4.31 17.80 -7.05
N GLU A 321 3.48 18.37 -6.18
CA GLU A 321 3.81 18.54 -4.76
C GLU A 321 3.50 17.26 -3.98
N TYR A 322 4.45 16.81 -3.17
CA TYR A 322 4.29 15.65 -2.30
C TYR A 322 4.18 16.09 -0.85
N ALA A 323 3.17 15.58 -0.14
CA ALA A 323 3.07 15.77 1.29
C ALA A 323 4.18 14.99 2.02
N ARG A 324 4.88 15.65 2.95
CA ARG A 324 5.95 15.02 3.75
C ARG A 324 5.41 14.05 4.81
N GLU A 325 4.27 14.41 5.41
CA GLU A 325 3.58 13.62 6.45
C GLU A 325 2.10 13.52 6.05
N PRO A 326 1.75 12.65 5.07
CA PRO A 326 0.36 12.48 4.67
C PRO A 326 -0.45 11.83 5.79
N MET A 327 -1.70 12.27 5.94
CA MET A 327 -2.65 11.68 6.88
C MET A 327 -3.54 10.67 6.17
N VAL A 328 -3.75 9.52 6.80
CA VAL A 328 -4.63 8.45 6.30
C VAL A 328 -5.82 8.32 7.27
N ASP A 329 -7.04 8.24 6.72
CA ASP A 329 -8.30 8.05 7.45
C ASP A 329 -8.58 9.09 8.56
N ARG A 330 -8.92 10.34 8.19
CA ARG A 330 -9.21 11.44 9.13
C ARG A 330 -10.43 12.30 8.79
#